data_AF-A0A0Q4BHR1-F1
#
_entry.id   AF-A0A0Q4BHR1-F1
#
_cell.length_a   1.000
_cell.length_b   1.000
_cell.length_c   1.000
_cell.angle_alpha   90.00
_cell.angle_beta   90.00
_cell.angle_gamma   90.00
#
_symmetry.space_group_name_H-M   'P 1'
#
loop_
_entity.id
_entity.type
_entity.pdbx_description
1 polymer ?
#
loop_
_entity_poly.entity_id
_entity_poly.type
_entity_poly.pdbx_seq_one_letter_code
_entity_poly.pdbx_strand_id
1 'polypeptide(L)'
;MSVETLELNEGSSDLMDDGLAIIYKHDKHFVVEKLRNRLLAHEPLYHWNSRLYEIVGKDPLPIINMLKQEIGRNGVSIDFKIVYELDDLLKHDRSTWVGLCQEWVSDPCREYVILHSIGILLKEMVDKDQYGMSEEKRNCISMVRDISQRHALDFEKETSHINLRRSQHPGLANKEEAFKALFMVKKILFWGEPVDDLATLEDNLRRAPFILKLVGGLDNLLKTVRSKRPHVLCNIFGGRRPADGELKSLENELDSTSDWGKQFWITYKHDRLLDNQFSQDYWELIAKKYIEAKMDVKREKLLDVDNAFNILSEIEVFAHLSKSFEIKRDVMVEGFGKKRLEGRIRLNDETSLIEIATVNEALENSLAIGVFTPTPPKIEDKLRDKLSCQFCQGTVDPKEPLIVVLHCSRFKFSHKIPRVETTVVDEKFVFEDMPSKEEDAVMRFFSNDAARVVSAVIIYYRDLSNNHPLVGITLPNPNSPLHIPSEEFMNRLKMTLFGNP
;
A
#
# COMPACT_ATOMS: atom_id res chain seq x y z
N MET A 1 -31.56 -3.79 38.08
CA MET A 1 -30.22 -3.23 38.32
C MET A 1 -30.02 -2.17 37.26
N SER A 2 -29.81 -0.90 37.61
CA SER A 2 -29.61 0.15 36.59
C SER A 2 -28.19 0.07 36.03
N VAL A 3 -27.97 0.51 34.79
CA VAL A 3 -26.63 0.57 34.17
C VAL A 3 -25.67 1.42 35.00
N GLU A 4 -26.17 2.49 35.62
CA GLU A 4 -25.42 3.34 36.56
C GLU A 4 -24.90 2.54 37.77
N THR A 5 -25.63 1.50 38.20
CA THR A 5 -25.20 0.61 39.30
C THR A 5 -24.13 -0.39 38.84
N LEU A 6 -24.10 -0.75 37.55
CA LEU A 6 -23.09 -1.64 36.98
C LEU A 6 -21.78 -0.92 36.65
N GLU A 7 -21.87 0.34 36.17
CA GLU A 7 -20.72 1.22 35.91
C GLU A 7 -19.93 1.52 37.20
N LEU A 8 -20.61 1.66 38.34
CA LEU A 8 -19.99 1.90 39.65
C LEU A 8 -19.25 0.68 40.24
N ASN A 9 -19.47 -0.53 39.69
CA ASN A 9 -18.98 -1.79 40.26
C ASN A 9 -17.97 -2.51 39.36
N GLU A 10 -17.37 -1.84 38.37
CA GLU A 10 -16.41 -2.44 37.40
C GLU A 10 -16.94 -3.75 36.80
N GLY A 11 -18.26 -3.82 36.51
CA GLY A 11 -18.87 -4.99 35.90
C GLY A 11 -18.27 -5.29 34.52
N SER A 12 -18.24 -6.57 34.11
CA SER A 12 -17.74 -6.94 32.77
C SER A 12 -18.49 -6.17 31.68
N SER A 13 -17.77 -5.63 30.71
CA SER A 13 -18.31 -4.81 29.62
C SER A 13 -19.49 -5.44 28.87
N ASP A 14 -19.48 -6.76 28.70
CA ASP A 14 -20.59 -7.53 28.10
C ASP A 14 -21.92 -7.41 28.88
N LEU A 15 -21.86 -7.37 30.21
CA LEU A 15 -23.05 -7.21 31.07
C LEU A 15 -23.60 -5.78 31.00
N MET A 16 -22.72 -4.79 30.80
CA MET A 16 -23.14 -3.40 30.57
C MET A 16 -23.86 -3.27 29.23
N ASP A 17 -23.33 -3.90 28.17
CA ASP A 17 -23.96 -3.89 26.86
C ASP A 17 -25.31 -4.60 26.88
N ASP A 18 -25.43 -5.75 27.56
CA ASP A 18 -26.72 -6.42 27.76
C ASP A 18 -27.74 -5.56 28.51
N GLY A 19 -27.30 -4.80 29.52
CA GLY A 19 -28.13 -3.84 30.23
C GLY A 19 -28.60 -2.70 29.33
N LEU A 20 -27.68 -2.11 28.55
CA LEU A 20 -27.99 -1.08 27.56
C LEU A 20 -28.94 -1.61 26.48
N ALA A 21 -28.82 -2.88 26.08
CA ALA A 21 -29.69 -3.50 25.10
C ALA A 21 -31.16 -3.58 25.57
N ILE A 22 -31.37 -3.83 26.87
CA ILE A 22 -32.70 -3.78 27.49
C ILE A 22 -33.24 -2.35 27.47
N ILE A 23 -32.42 -1.37 27.85
CA ILE A 23 -32.82 0.04 27.88
C ILE A 23 -33.13 0.54 26.47
N TYR A 24 -32.38 0.14 25.45
CA TYR A 24 -32.57 0.58 24.06
C TYR A 24 -33.98 0.36 23.54
N LYS A 25 -34.67 -0.70 24.02
CA LYS A 25 -36.06 -0.99 23.65
C LYS A 25 -37.07 0.03 24.19
N HIS A 26 -36.71 0.76 25.24
CA HIS A 26 -37.61 1.64 26.00
C HIS A 26 -37.16 3.10 25.97
N ASP A 27 -35.86 3.36 26.02
CA ASP A 27 -35.25 4.69 25.98
C ASP A 27 -34.00 4.67 25.09
N LYS A 28 -34.24 4.86 23.80
CA LYS A 28 -33.18 4.93 22.78
C LYS A 28 -32.26 6.13 23.00
N HIS A 29 -32.80 7.26 23.48
CA HIS A 29 -32.03 8.49 23.65
C HIS A 29 -30.96 8.31 24.71
N PHE A 30 -31.30 7.71 25.86
CA PHE A 30 -30.33 7.40 26.91
C PHE A 30 -29.16 6.57 26.38
N VAL A 31 -29.45 5.50 25.63
CA VAL A 31 -28.40 4.62 25.10
C VAL A 31 -27.59 5.31 24.02
N VAL A 32 -28.22 6.10 23.14
CA VAL A 32 -27.52 6.90 22.12
C VAL A 32 -26.51 7.85 22.75
N GLU A 33 -26.86 8.57 23.81
CA GLU A 33 -25.92 9.48 24.48
C GLU A 33 -24.78 8.73 25.18
N LYS A 34 -25.06 7.56 25.77
CA LYS A 34 -24.02 6.70 26.33
C LYS A 34 -23.04 6.23 25.25
N LEU A 35 -23.54 5.79 24.10
CA LEU A 35 -22.73 5.38 22.96
C LEU A 35 -21.97 6.54 22.33
N ARG A 36 -22.54 7.75 22.27
CA ARG A 36 -21.82 8.96 21.87
C ARG A 36 -20.63 9.21 22.80
N ASN A 37 -20.83 9.11 24.12
CA ASN A 37 -19.73 9.31 25.07
C ASN A 37 -18.61 8.28 24.86
N ARG A 38 -18.95 7.00 24.60
CA ARG A 38 -17.98 5.97 24.24
C ARG A 38 -17.22 6.32 22.97
N LEU A 39 -17.92 6.73 21.91
CA LEU A 39 -17.29 7.16 20.65
C LEU A 39 -16.28 8.27 20.89
N LEU A 40 -16.67 9.32 21.62
CA LEU A 40 -15.83 10.48 21.93
C LEU A 40 -14.66 10.13 22.88
N ALA A 41 -14.83 9.13 23.75
CA ALA A 41 -13.77 8.58 24.57
C ALA A 41 -12.83 7.63 23.81
N HIS A 42 -13.10 7.37 22.53
CA HIS A 42 -12.43 6.36 21.71
C HIS A 42 -12.62 4.91 22.19
N GLU A 43 -13.72 4.64 22.89
CA GLU A 43 -14.16 3.29 23.26
C GLU A 43 -14.96 2.63 22.11
N PRO A 44 -15.02 1.29 22.03
CA PRO A 44 -15.97 0.59 21.16
C PRO A 44 -17.41 0.97 21.51
N LEU A 45 -18.29 1.12 20.51
CA LEU A 45 -19.70 1.36 20.80
C LEU A 45 -20.30 0.20 21.60
N TYR A 46 -20.05 -1.03 21.16
CA TYR A 46 -20.53 -2.25 21.81
C TYR A 46 -19.67 -3.45 21.43
N HIS A 47 -19.81 -4.55 22.17
CA HIS A 47 -19.12 -5.80 21.89
C HIS A 47 -19.90 -6.60 20.83
N TRP A 48 -19.18 -7.14 19.85
CA TRP A 48 -19.69 -7.95 18.73
C TRP A 48 -20.57 -9.16 19.12
N ASN A 49 -20.44 -9.68 20.34
CA ASN A 49 -21.27 -10.78 20.86
C ASN A 49 -22.31 -10.33 21.89
N SER A 50 -22.50 -9.02 22.07
CA SER A 50 -23.47 -8.49 23.04
C SER A 50 -24.90 -8.47 22.48
N ARG A 51 -25.91 -8.48 23.37
CA ARG A 51 -27.30 -8.22 22.93
C ARG A 51 -27.49 -6.82 22.36
N LEU A 52 -26.66 -5.86 22.73
CA LEU A 52 -26.77 -4.50 22.21
C LEU A 52 -26.46 -4.48 20.72
N TYR A 53 -25.43 -5.21 20.29
CA TYR A 53 -25.11 -5.40 18.87
C TYR A 53 -26.31 -5.95 18.09
N GLU A 54 -26.92 -7.04 18.58
CA GLU A 54 -28.07 -7.65 17.91
C GLU A 54 -29.30 -6.73 17.82
N ILE A 55 -29.55 -5.93 18.85
CA ILE A 55 -30.71 -5.04 18.91
C ILE A 55 -30.49 -3.79 18.07
N VAL A 56 -29.30 -3.21 18.11
CA VAL A 56 -28.92 -2.08 17.26
C VAL A 56 -28.94 -2.51 15.79
N GLY A 57 -28.48 -3.72 15.45
CA GLY A 57 -28.56 -4.25 14.09
C GLY A 57 -29.99 -4.35 13.53
N LYS A 58 -31.02 -4.45 14.39
CA LYS A 58 -32.44 -4.48 13.99
C LYS A 58 -33.07 -3.10 13.85
N ASP A 59 -32.49 -2.08 14.49
CA ASP A 59 -32.95 -0.70 14.44
C ASP A 59 -31.75 0.25 14.55
N PRO A 60 -30.94 0.38 13.48
CA PRO A 60 -29.68 1.11 13.55
C PRO A 60 -29.88 2.63 13.46
N LEU A 61 -31.07 3.11 13.06
CA LEU A 61 -31.34 4.51 12.73
C LEU A 61 -30.96 5.51 13.85
N PRO A 62 -31.26 5.27 15.14
CA PRO A 62 -30.85 6.18 16.21
C PRO A 62 -29.33 6.31 16.34
N ILE A 63 -28.59 5.21 16.15
CA ILE A 63 -27.12 5.21 16.21
C ILE A 63 -26.57 5.91 14.97
N ILE A 64 -27.07 5.57 13.77
CA ILE A 64 -26.70 6.24 12.53
C ILE A 64 -26.88 7.75 12.66
N ASN A 65 -28.02 8.22 13.16
CA ASN A 65 -28.29 9.64 13.36
C ASN A 65 -27.32 10.31 14.35
N MET A 66 -26.89 9.60 15.39
CA MET A 66 -25.84 10.07 16.28
C MET A 66 -24.51 10.19 15.54
N LEU A 67 -24.09 9.16 14.80
CA LEU A 67 -22.87 9.21 13.98
C LEU A 67 -22.92 10.37 12.99
N LYS A 68 -24.06 10.59 12.30
CA LYS A 68 -24.27 11.72 11.36
C LYS A 68 -23.99 13.08 12.00
N GLN A 69 -24.24 13.23 13.30
CA GLN A 69 -24.05 14.49 14.03
C GLN A 69 -22.59 14.71 14.43
N GLU A 70 -21.81 13.63 14.59
CA GLU A 70 -20.41 13.71 15.03
C GLU A 70 -19.41 13.85 13.87
N ILE A 71 -19.80 13.52 12.64
CA ILE A 71 -18.93 13.65 11.46
C ILE A 71 -18.39 15.08 11.33
N GLY A 72 -17.08 15.21 11.19
CA GLY A 72 -16.37 16.46 10.96
C GLY A 72 -16.26 17.38 12.20
N ARG A 73 -16.77 16.97 13.37
CA ARG A 73 -16.72 17.79 14.60
C ARG A 73 -15.51 17.51 15.48
N ASN A 74 -15.11 16.24 15.55
CA ASN A 74 -14.10 15.77 16.52
C ASN A 74 -12.80 15.30 15.83
N GLY A 75 -12.64 15.63 14.55
CA GLY A 75 -11.46 15.33 13.74
C GLY A 75 -11.43 13.93 13.13
N VAL A 76 -10.42 13.70 12.28
CA VAL A 76 -10.30 12.53 11.40
C VAL A 76 -10.31 11.19 12.14
N SER A 77 -9.82 11.15 13.39
CA SER A 77 -9.81 9.92 14.20
C SER A 77 -11.22 9.40 14.50
N ILE A 78 -12.14 10.32 14.85
CA ILE A 78 -13.54 9.97 15.10
C ILE A 78 -14.25 9.65 13.78
N ASP A 79 -13.98 10.42 12.72
CA ASP A 79 -14.54 10.16 11.39
C ASP A 79 -14.14 8.76 10.86
N PHE A 80 -12.89 8.35 11.09
CA PHE A 80 -12.43 7.00 10.74
C PHE A 80 -13.21 5.92 11.50
N LYS A 81 -13.43 6.08 12.81
CA LYS A 81 -14.27 5.16 13.58
C LYS A 81 -15.70 5.11 13.07
N ILE A 82 -16.30 6.27 12.78
CA ILE A 82 -17.64 6.37 12.21
C ILE A 82 -17.76 5.53 10.93
N VAL A 83 -16.74 5.51 10.06
CA VAL A 83 -16.74 4.66 8.86
C VAL A 83 -16.87 3.18 9.21
N TYR A 84 -16.11 2.67 10.18
CA TYR A 84 -16.20 1.25 10.58
C TYR A 84 -17.53 0.91 11.23
N GLU A 85 -18.06 1.80 12.06
CA GLU A 85 -19.38 1.60 12.67
C GLU A 85 -20.47 1.59 11.60
N LEU A 86 -20.39 2.45 10.58
CA LEU A 86 -21.31 2.42 9.44
C LEU A 86 -21.17 1.12 8.62
N ASP A 87 -19.95 0.62 8.41
CA ASP A 87 -19.72 -0.65 7.72
C ASP A 87 -20.38 -1.82 8.45
N ASP A 88 -20.24 -1.88 9.77
CA ASP A 88 -20.84 -2.92 10.59
C ASP A 88 -22.38 -2.80 10.64
N LEU A 89 -22.90 -1.59 10.86
CA LEU A 89 -24.35 -1.32 10.93
C LEU A 89 -25.07 -1.54 9.60
N LEU A 90 -24.43 -1.23 8.47
CA LEU A 90 -25.04 -1.23 7.14
C LEU A 90 -24.48 -2.32 6.21
N LYS A 91 -23.72 -3.28 6.76
CA LYS A 91 -23.11 -4.40 6.03
C LYS A 91 -24.07 -5.13 5.08
N HIS A 92 -25.33 -5.22 5.48
CA HIS A 92 -26.40 -5.91 4.73
C HIS A 92 -27.39 -4.95 4.05
N ASP A 93 -27.23 -3.63 4.20
CA ASP A 93 -28.10 -2.60 3.62
C ASP A 93 -27.27 -1.51 2.91
N ARG A 94 -26.70 -1.91 1.77
CA ARG A 94 -25.86 -1.05 0.94
C ARG A 94 -26.63 0.14 0.37
N SER A 95 -27.90 -0.05 0.02
CA SER A 95 -28.70 0.99 -0.61
C SER A 95 -28.90 2.16 0.36
N THR A 96 -29.14 1.88 1.65
CA THR A 96 -29.15 2.91 2.69
C THR A 96 -27.78 3.59 2.83
N TRP A 97 -26.69 2.83 2.86
CA TRP A 97 -25.35 3.41 3.01
C TRP A 97 -24.95 4.32 1.83
N VAL A 98 -25.27 3.90 0.60
CA VAL A 98 -25.09 4.75 -0.59
C VAL A 98 -25.98 6.00 -0.51
N GLY A 99 -27.24 5.85 -0.07
CA GLY A 99 -28.15 6.98 0.12
C GLY A 99 -27.61 8.03 1.10
N LEU A 100 -26.97 7.59 2.20
CA LEU A 100 -26.28 8.48 3.14
C LEU A 100 -25.12 9.22 2.47
N CYS A 101 -24.29 8.51 1.70
CA CYS A 101 -23.19 9.14 0.97
C CYS A 101 -23.70 10.21 -0.02
N GLN A 102 -24.82 9.93 -0.70
CA GLN A 102 -25.45 10.87 -1.64
C GLN A 102 -26.01 12.10 -0.93
N GLU A 103 -26.68 11.91 0.21
CA GLU A 103 -27.17 13.01 1.06
C GLU A 103 -26.02 13.96 1.45
N TRP A 104 -24.83 13.43 1.66
CA TRP A 104 -23.68 14.18 2.18
C TRP A 104 -22.71 14.65 1.09
N VAL A 105 -22.88 14.26 -0.17
CA VAL A 105 -21.86 14.45 -1.22
C VAL A 105 -21.44 15.90 -1.39
N SER A 106 -22.32 16.86 -1.10
CA SER A 106 -22.05 18.29 -1.19
C SER A 106 -21.42 18.91 0.06
N ASP A 107 -21.31 18.18 1.18
CA ASP A 107 -20.77 18.66 2.45
C ASP A 107 -19.26 18.35 2.55
N PRO A 108 -18.37 19.37 2.47
CA PRO A 108 -16.93 19.16 2.53
C PRO A 108 -16.48 18.55 3.87
N CYS A 109 -17.18 18.81 4.97
CA CYS A 109 -16.84 18.29 6.28
C CYS A 109 -17.08 16.77 6.41
N ARG A 110 -17.84 16.19 5.47
CA ARG A 110 -18.17 14.76 5.43
C ARG A 110 -17.38 14.01 4.36
N GLU A 111 -16.61 14.71 3.55
CA GLU A 111 -15.96 14.14 2.37
C GLU A 111 -15.06 12.94 2.69
N TYR A 112 -14.33 13.00 3.82
CA TYR A 112 -13.51 11.89 4.30
C TYR A 112 -14.34 10.61 4.51
N VAL A 113 -15.43 10.70 5.29
CA VAL A 113 -16.34 9.57 5.58
C VAL A 113 -16.98 9.05 4.30
N ILE A 114 -17.39 9.93 3.40
CA ILE A 114 -18.02 9.58 2.12
C ILE A 114 -17.04 8.79 1.25
N LEU A 115 -15.83 9.32 1.05
CA LEU A 115 -14.83 8.67 0.21
C LEU A 115 -14.42 7.32 0.76
N HIS A 116 -14.20 7.20 2.08
CA HIS A 116 -13.89 5.92 2.72
C HIS A 116 -15.05 4.93 2.60
N SER A 117 -16.29 5.37 2.82
CA SER A 117 -17.50 4.54 2.67
C SER A 117 -17.67 4.05 1.23
N ILE A 118 -17.55 4.95 0.25
CA ILE A 118 -17.59 4.60 -1.18
C ILE A 118 -16.47 3.62 -1.53
N GLY A 119 -15.28 3.79 -0.96
CA GLY A 119 -14.16 2.86 -1.12
C GLY A 119 -14.51 1.43 -0.68
N ILE A 120 -15.14 1.27 0.50
CA ILE A 120 -15.60 -0.03 1.02
C ILE A 120 -16.69 -0.61 0.11
N LEU A 121 -17.72 0.19 -0.19
CA LEU A 121 -18.87 -0.22 -1.01
C LEU A 121 -18.48 -0.65 -2.42
N LEU A 122 -17.69 0.16 -3.14
CA LEU A 122 -17.21 -0.17 -4.49
C LEU A 122 -16.36 -1.42 -4.49
N LYS A 123 -15.51 -1.60 -3.47
CA LYS A 123 -14.71 -2.82 -3.32
C LYS A 123 -15.59 -4.05 -3.18
N GLU A 124 -16.53 -4.04 -2.23
CA GLU A 124 -17.44 -5.17 -2.05
C GLU A 124 -18.23 -5.49 -3.32
N MET A 125 -18.63 -4.46 -4.08
CA MET A 125 -19.34 -4.62 -5.35
C MET A 125 -18.43 -5.14 -6.47
N VAL A 126 -17.16 -4.77 -6.50
CA VAL A 126 -16.18 -5.36 -7.43
C VAL A 126 -15.95 -6.84 -7.14
N ASP A 127 -16.04 -7.28 -5.89
CA ASP A 127 -15.83 -8.67 -5.50
C ASP A 127 -17.07 -9.54 -5.77
N LYS A 128 -18.23 -9.08 -5.30
CA LYS A 128 -19.51 -9.83 -5.33
C LYS A 128 -20.28 -9.66 -6.64
N ASP A 129 -20.13 -8.51 -7.31
CA ASP A 129 -20.79 -8.18 -8.59
C ASP A 129 -19.78 -7.60 -9.59
N GLN A 130 -18.78 -8.41 -9.93
CA GLN A 130 -17.63 -7.95 -10.71
C GLN A 130 -18.05 -7.36 -12.07
N TYR A 131 -19.05 -7.98 -12.70
CA TYR A 131 -19.46 -7.69 -14.07
C TYR A 131 -20.79 -6.93 -14.19
N GLY A 132 -21.61 -6.88 -13.14
CA GLY A 132 -22.86 -6.12 -13.11
C GLY A 132 -22.64 -4.64 -12.82
N MET A 133 -23.72 -3.88 -13.05
CA MET A 133 -23.79 -2.44 -12.81
C MET A 133 -25.08 -2.12 -12.06
N SER A 134 -25.07 -2.41 -10.76
CA SER A 134 -26.17 -2.04 -9.87
C SER A 134 -26.36 -0.52 -9.82
N GLU A 135 -27.51 -0.08 -9.30
CA GLU A 135 -27.78 1.34 -9.09
C GLU A 135 -26.82 1.93 -8.05
N GLU A 136 -26.56 1.20 -6.97
CA GLU A 136 -25.59 1.54 -5.93
C GLU A 136 -24.20 1.79 -6.53
N LYS A 137 -23.75 0.88 -7.41
CA LYS A 137 -22.44 0.98 -8.08
C LYS A 137 -22.36 2.23 -8.94
N ARG A 138 -23.41 2.53 -9.71
CA ARG A 138 -23.49 3.75 -10.53
C ARG A 138 -23.46 5.01 -9.68
N ASN A 139 -24.21 5.01 -8.58
CA ASN A 139 -24.29 6.13 -7.66
C ASN A 139 -22.94 6.41 -7.01
N CYS A 140 -22.24 5.38 -6.54
CA CYS A 140 -20.87 5.50 -6.05
C CYS A 140 -19.92 6.09 -7.10
N ILE A 141 -19.92 5.56 -8.33
CA ILE A 141 -19.07 6.07 -9.42
C ILE A 141 -19.38 7.54 -9.73
N SER A 142 -20.66 7.91 -9.78
CA SER A 142 -21.09 9.30 -10.02
C SER A 142 -20.59 10.25 -8.93
N MET A 143 -20.77 9.88 -7.65
CA MET A 143 -20.29 10.71 -6.54
C MET A 143 -18.77 10.90 -6.60
N VAL A 144 -18.00 9.87 -6.97
CA VAL A 144 -16.55 10.00 -7.13
C VAL A 144 -16.19 10.93 -8.27
N ARG A 145 -16.90 10.89 -9.41
CA ARG A 145 -16.70 11.83 -10.52
C ARG A 145 -16.97 13.27 -10.06
N ASP A 146 -18.05 13.50 -9.32
CA ASP A 146 -18.40 14.83 -8.79
C ASP A 146 -17.35 15.35 -7.81
N ILE A 147 -16.91 14.52 -6.86
CA ILE A 147 -15.85 14.87 -5.91
C ILE A 147 -14.53 15.15 -6.67
N SER A 148 -14.17 14.31 -7.65
CA SER A 148 -12.96 14.49 -8.46
C SER A 148 -12.93 15.85 -9.17
N GLN A 149 -14.07 16.27 -9.73
CA GLN A 149 -14.18 17.58 -10.38
C GLN A 149 -13.95 18.74 -9.40
N ARG A 150 -14.46 18.65 -8.17
CA ARG A 150 -14.21 19.66 -7.12
C ARG A 150 -12.73 19.78 -6.75
N HIS A 151 -12.01 18.66 -6.80
CA HIS A 151 -10.55 18.61 -6.63
C HIS A 151 -9.75 19.00 -7.90
N ALA A 152 -10.44 19.46 -8.94
CA ALA A 152 -9.85 19.77 -10.24
C ALA A 152 -9.01 18.60 -10.81
N LEU A 153 -9.48 17.37 -10.59
CA LEU A 153 -8.96 16.13 -11.14
C LEU A 153 -9.88 15.66 -12.27
N ASP A 154 -9.33 15.59 -13.48
CA ASP A 154 -10.06 15.07 -14.63
C ASP A 154 -10.12 13.54 -14.54
N PHE A 155 -11.30 13.02 -14.20
CA PHE A 155 -11.53 11.58 -14.01
C PHE A 155 -11.06 10.75 -15.20
N GLU A 156 -11.42 11.12 -16.43
CA GLU A 156 -11.11 10.35 -17.63
C GLU A 156 -9.61 10.43 -17.96
N LYS A 157 -9.00 11.61 -17.82
CA LYS A 157 -7.57 11.79 -18.04
C LYS A 157 -6.74 11.01 -17.03
N GLU A 158 -7.05 11.14 -15.74
CA GLU A 158 -6.29 10.53 -14.66
C GLU A 158 -6.43 9.00 -14.66
N THR A 159 -7.54 8.47 -15.15
CA THR A 159 -7.82 7.03 -15.19
C THR A 159 -7.60 6.38 -16.57
N SER A 160 -7.14 7.15 -17.56
CA SER A 160 -6.94 6.68 -18.96
C SER A 160 -6.02 5.45 -19.11
N HIS A 161 -5.11 5.25 -18.16
CA HIS A 161 -4.20 4.10 -18.11
C HIS A 161 -4.86 2.82 -17.57
N ILE A 162 -6.05 2.94 -16.99
CA ILE A 162 -6.88 1.83 -16.48
C ILE A 162 -7.75 1.36 -17.63
N ASN A 163 -7.26 0.36 -18.35
CA ASN A 163 -7.93 -0.21 -19.50
C ASN A 163 -7.93 -1.73 -19.39
N LEU A 164 -9.09 -2.31 -19.08
CA LEU A 164 -9.27 -3.75 -18.98
C LEU A 164 -9.60 -4.40 -20.33
N ARG A 165 -9.80 -3.61 -21.40
CA ARG A 165 -10.38 -4.02 -22.70
C ARG A 165 -9.55 -4.99 -23.57
N ARG A 166 -8.66 -5.79 -22.97
CA ARG A 166 -7.97 -6.89 -23.66
C ARG A 166 -8.78 -8.20 -23.67
N SER A 167 -9.86 -8.33 -22.90
CA SER A 167 -10.75 -9.51 -22.92
C SER A 167 -12.16 -9.16 -23.39
N GLN A 168 -12.79 -10.07 -24.14
CA GLN A 168 -14.16 -9.90 -24.69
C GLN A 168 -15.27 -10.27 -23.68
N HIS A 169 -14.99 -10.29 -22.37
CA HIS A 169 -15.99 -10.69 -21.38
C HIS A 169 -17.12 -9.64 -21.23
N PRO A 170 -18.40 -10.05 -21.30
CA PRO A 170 -19.52 -9.18 -21.00
C PRO A 170 -19.42 -8.59 -19.59
N GLY A 171 -19.66 -7.29 -19.43
CA GLY A 171 -19.63 -6.60 -18.13
C GLY A 171 -18.24 -6.16 -17.64
N LEU A 172 -17.18 -6.42 -18.41
CA LEU A 172 -15.82 -5.95 -18.07
C LEU A 172 -15.72 -4.42 -18.00
N ALA A 173 -16.50 -3.71 -18.83
CA ALA A 173 -16.58 -2.25 -18.78
C ALA A 173 -17.12 -1.75 -17.43
N ASN A 174 -18.04 -2.49 -16.81
CA ASN A 174 -18.59 -2.15 -15.49
C ASN A 174 -17.55 -2.36 -14.38
N LYS A 175 -16.74 -3.40 -14.51
CA LYS A 175 -15.58 -3.64 -13.63
C LYS A 175 -14.53 -2.53 -13.78
N GLU A 176 -14.23 -2.14 -15.02
CA GLU A 176 -13.30 -1.05 -15.34
C GLU A 176 -13.74 0.27 -14.70
N GLU A 177 -15.00 0.68 -14.87
CA GLU A 177 -15.51 1.92 -14.30
C GLU A 177 -15.45 1.94 -12.77
N ALA A 178 -15.73 0.81 -12.11
CA ALA A 178 -15.59 0.70 -10.66
C ALA A 178 -14.13 0.81 -10.21
N PHE A 179 -13.17 0.24 -10.96
CA PHE A 179 -11.75 0.44 -10.66
C PHE A 179 -11.27 1.86 -10.90
N LYS A 180 -11.76 2.52 -11.94
CA LYS A 180 -11.47 3.95 -12.17
C LYS A 180 -11.97 4.79 -11.00
N ALA A 181 -13.18 4.52 -10.51
CA ALA A 181 -13.72 5.20 -9.34
C ALA A 181 -12.92 4.90 -8.07
N LEU A 182 -12.61 3.63 -7.78
CA LEU A 182 -11.74 3.26 -6.66
C LEU A 182 -10.37 3.92 -6.74
N PHE A 183 -9.79 4.03 -7.94
CA PHE A 183 -8.54 4.76 -8.18
C PHE A 183 -8.66 6.22 -7.82
N MET A 184 -9.74 6.87 -8.23
CA MET A 184 -9.98 8.26 -7.88
C MET A 184 -10.24 8.45 -6.38
N VAL A 185 -11.01 7.56 -5.73
CA VAL A 185 -11.17 7.56 -4.26
C VAL A 185 -9.82 7.50 -3.57
N LYS A 186 -8.97 6.52 -3.95
CA LYS A 186 -7.64 6.39 -3.38
C LYS A 186 -6.79 7.63 -3.67
N LYS A 187 -6.87 8.15 -4.88
CA LYS A 187 -6.12 9.34 -5.29
C LYS A 187 -6.57 10.60 -4.56
N ILE A 188 -7.82 10.69 -4.11
CA ILE A 188 -8.33 11.83 -3.35
C ILE A 188 -8.00 11.65 -1.85
N LEU A 189 -8.27 10.46 -1.27
CA LEU A 189 -8.00 10.15 0.14
C LEU A 189 -6.51 10.06 0.47
N PHE A 190 -5.75 9.45 -0.44
CA PHE A 190 -4.34 9.13 -0.30
C PHE A 190 -3.57 9.68 -1.50
N TRP A 191 -4.01 10.82 -2.05
CA TRP A 191 -3.09 11.66 -2.82
C TRP A 191 -1.86 11.76 -1.94
N GLY A 192 -0.76 11.11 -2.34
CA GLY A 192 0.34 10.77 -1.43
C GLY A 192 0.55 11.94 -0.52
N GLU A 193 0.25 11.74 0.79
CA GLU A 193 -0.19 12.80 1.70
C GLU A 193 0.50 14.08 1.27
N PRO A 194 -0.24 15.11 0.79
CA PRO A 194 0.41 16.37 0.47
C PRO A 194 1.32 16.65 1.65
N VAL A 195 2.52 17.14 1.37
CA VAL A 195 3.46 17.51 2.40
C VAL A 195 2.74 18.60 3.21
N ASP A 196 1.99 18.19 4.22
CA ASP A 196 1.01 19.02 4.95
C ASP A 196 1.78 20.11 5.68
N ASP A 197 3.02 19.77 6.03
CA ASP A 197 3.99 20.67 6.58
C ASP A 197 5.28 20.68 5.74
N LEU A 198 5.41 21.70 4.90
CA LEU A 198 6.65 21.98 4.16
C LEU A 198 7.85 22.08 5.09
N ALA A 199 7.67 22.57 6.33
CA ALA A 199 8.75 22.67 7.30
C ALA A 199 9.24 21.29 7.76
N THR A 200 8.35 20.32 7.98
CA THR A 200 8.70 18.93 8.27
C THR A 200 9.51 18.32 7.13
N LEU A 201 9.08 18.48 5.87
CA LEU A 201 9.86 17.99 4.73
C LEU A 201 11.24 18.65 4.65
N GLU A 202 11.32 19.96 4.81
CA GLU A 202 12.59 20.68 4.80
C GLU A 202 13.53 20.20 5.91
N ASP A 203 13.02 20.03 7.12
CA ASP A 203 13.81 19.56 8.26
C ASP A 203 14.31 18.13 8.03
N ASN A 204 13.42 17.21 7.62
CA ASN A 204 13.79 15.84 7.31
C ASN A 204 14.81 15.74 6.17
N LEU A 205 14.66 16.53 5.10
CA LEU A 205 15.62 16.58 4.00
C LEU A 205 16.97 17.19 4.43
N ARG A 206 16.98 18.20 5.30
CA ARG A 206 18.24 18.74 5.88
C ARG A 206 19.00 17.69 6.69
N ARG A 207 18.28 16.76 7.34
CA ARG A 207 18.86 15.60 8.03
C ARG A 207 19.28 14.46 7.09
N ALA A 208 18.99 14.57 5.79
CA ALA A 208 19.32 13.59 4.75
C ALA A 208 20.28 14.19 3.68
N PRO A 209 21.53 14.52 4.05
CA PRO A 209 22.48 15.19 3.16
C PRO A 209 22.82 14.39 1.89
N PHE A 210 22.83 13.06 1.93
CA PHE A 210 23.13 12.25 0.74
C PHE A 210 21.96 12.26 -0.24
N ILE A 211 20.71 12.24 0.24
CA ILE A 211 19.54 12.47 -0.61
C ILE A 211 19.58 13.85 -1.25
N LEU A 212 19.87 14.90 -0.47
CA LEU A 212 20.00 16.27 -1.01
C LEU A 212 21.09 16.36 -2.09
N LYS A 213 22.23 15.70 -1.86
CA LYS A 213 23.31 15.63 -2.84
C LYS A 213 22.88 14.89 -4.11
N LEU A 214 22.16 13.77 -3.98
CA LEU A 214 21.69 12.94 -5.08
C LEU A 214 20.71 13.71 -6.00
N VAL A 215 19.75 14.45 -5.42
CA VAL A 215 18.76 15.24 -6.16
C VAL A 215 19.28 16.62 -6.61
N GLY A 216 20.50 16.98 -6.21
CA GLY A 216 21.14 18.25 -6.56
C GLY A 216 20.58 19.46 -5.82
N GLY A 217 20.08 19.29 -4.60
CA GLY A 217 19.63 20.35 -3.70
C GLY A 217 18.14 20.32 -3.37
N LEU A 218 17.79 20.95 -2.24
CA LEU A 218 16.45 21.00 -1.66
C LEU A 218 15.42 21.59 -2.64
N ASP A 219 15.77 22.69 -3.29
CA ASP A 219 14.88 23.41 -4.22
C ASP A 219 14.35 22.53 -5.37
N ASN A 220 15.12 21.53 -5.79
CA ASN A 220 14.69 20.65 -6.89
C ASN A 220 13.53 19.75 -6.47
N LEU A 221 13.53 19.26 -5.22
CA LEU A 221 12.41 18.48 -4.68
C LEU A 221 11.23 19.39 -4.34
N LEU A 222 11.47 20.55 -3.71
CA LEU A 222 10.39 21.48 -3.31
C LEU A 222 9.59 22.02 -4.50
N LYS A 223 10.22 22.18 -5.68
CA LYS A 223 9.51 22.54 -6.92
C LYS A 223 8.45 21.50 -7.30
N THR A 224 8.67 20.22 -6.99
CA THR A 224 7.71 19.14 -7.29
C THR A 224 6.54 19.12 -6.31
N VAL A 225 6.75 19.55 -5.05
CA VAL A 225 5.70 19.61 -4.01
C VAL A 225 4.61 20.61 -4.38
N ARG A 226 4.97 21.72 -5.03
CA ARG A 226 4.01 22.73 -5.51
C ARG A 226 3.24 22.31 -6.77
N SER A 227 3.54 21.13 -7.32
CA SER A 227 2.85 20.56 -8.47
C SER A 227 1.77 19.58 -8.01
N LYS A 228 0.76 19.32 -8.86
CA LYS A 228 -0.29 18.31 -8.60
C LYS A 228 0.25 16.86 -8.44
N ARG A 229 1.57 16.63 -8.58
CA ARG A 229 2.21 15.32 -8.47
C ARG A 229 3.57 15.46 -7.75
N PRO A 230 3.62 15.42 -6.41
CA PRO A 230 4.89 15.47 -5.69
C PRO A 230 5.75 14.25 -6.04
N HIS A 231 7.07 14.45 -6.06
CA HIS A 231 8.02 13.36 -6.25
C HIS A 231 7.93 12.36 -5.08
N VAL A 232 8.17 11.06 -5.34
CA VAL A 232 8.08 10.02 -4.29
C VAL A 232 8.97 10.29 -3.06
N LEU A 233 10.15 10.90 -3.26
CA LEU A 233 11.03 11.31 -2.16
C LEU A 233 10.37 12.38 -1.28
N CYS A 234 9.52 13.25 -1.83
CA CYS A 234 8.76 14.20 -1.02
C CYS A 234 7.76 13.47 -0.12
N ASN A 235 7.16 12.37 -0.58
CA ASN A 235 6.25 11.58 0.26
C ASN A 235 7.03 10.82 1.35
N ILE A 236 8.19 10.25 1.02
CA ILE A 236 9.05 9.54 1.99
C ILE A 236 9.53 10.49 3.09
N PHE A 237 10.02 11.67 2.71
CA PHE A 237 10.59 12.65 3.64
C PHE A 237 9.55 13.64 4.19
N GLY A 238 8.30 13.62 3.69
CA GLY A 238 7.20 14.42 4.21
C GLY A 238 6.61 13.85 5.51
N GLY A 239 6.80 12.55 5.76
CA GLY A 239 6.35 11.90 6.99
C GLY A 239 7.09 12.44 8.23
N ARG A 240 6.34 12.76 9.29
CA ARG A 240 6.93 13.19 10.57
C ARG A 240 7.73 12.05 11.20
N ARG A 241 8.93 12.35 11.69
CA ARG A 241 9.74 11.47 12.53
C ARG A 241 9.29 11.55 14.00
N PRO A 242 9.48 10.49 14.80
CA PRO A 242 9.23 10.56 16.23
C PRO A 242 10.18 11.56 16.90
N ALA A 243 9.66 12.29 17.89
CA ALA A 243 10.51 13.08 18.78
C ALA A 243 11.27 12.17 19.76
N ASP A 244 12.33 12.68 20.38
CA ASP A 244 13.12 11.93 21.35
C ASP A 244 12.23 11.43 22.51
N GLY A 245 12.24 10.12 22.74
CA GLY A 245 11.43 9.46 23.76
C GLY A 245 9.94 9.28 23.41
N GLU A 246 9.46 9.76 22.26
CA GLU A 246 8.04 9.67 21.89
C GLU A 246 7.59 8.22 21.69
N LEU A 247 8.35 7.41 20.96
CA LEU A 247 8.02 5.98 20.78
C LEU A 247 7.94 5.24 22.11
N LYS A 248 8.90 5.48 23.01
CA LYS A 248 8.90 4.91 24.36
C LYS A 248 7.71 5.37 25.20
N SER A 249 7.29 6.63 25.03
CA SER A 249 6.09 7.15 25.68
C SER A 249 4.84 6.44 25.17
N LEU A 250 4.73 6.20 23.86
CA LEU A 250 3.63 5.45 23.26
C LEU A 250 3.62 3.99 23.74
N GLU A 251 4.78 3.35 23.85
CA GLU A 251 4.92 1.99 24.40
C GLU A 251 4.45 1.92 25.86
N ASN A 252 4.89 2.83 26.72
CA ASN A 252 4.45 2.89 28.12
C ASN A 252 2.94 3.15 28.23
N GLU A 253 2.38 3.98 27.34
CA GLU A 253 0.93 4.25 27.30
C GLU A 253 0.13 3.04 26.81
N LEU A 254 0.69 2.27 25.87
CA LEU A 254 0.11 1.01 25.39
C LEU A 254 0.04 -0.02 26.51
N ASP A 255 1.14 -0.21 27.24
CA ASP A 255 1.24 -1.19 28.34
C ASP A 255 0.30 -0.89 29.51
N SER A 256 0.00 0.39 29.74
CA SER A 256 -0.85 0.85 30.84
C SER A 256 -2.34 0.95 30.48
N THR A 257 -2.68 0.80 29.20
CA THR A 257 -4.05 0.96 28.70
C THR A 257 -4.72 -0.42 28.54
N SER A 258 -5.89 -0.62 29.14
CA SER A 258 -6.76 -1.78 28.89
C SER A 258 -7.82 -1.55 27.81
N ASP A 259 -7.94 -0.32 27.30
CA ASP A 259 -8.87 0.07 26.23
C ASP A 259 -8.35 -0.34 24.84
N TRP A 260 -9.12 -1.18 24.15
CA TRP A 260 -8.74 -1.72 22.84
C TRP A 260 -8.69 -0.66 21.71
N GLY A 261 -9.58 0.32 21.72
CA GLY A 261 -9.62 1.37 20.69
C GLY A 261 -8.46 2.35 20.82
N LYS A 262 -8.08 2.66 22.07
CA LYS A 262 -6.90 3.45 22.41
C LYS A 262 -5.62 2.67 22.14
N GLN A 263 -5.56 1.38 22.47
CA GLN A 263 -4.45 0.49 22.09
C GLN A 263 -4.23 0.52 20.58
N PHE A 264 -5.28 0.31 19.78
CA PHE A 264 -5.21 0.33 18.33
C PHE A 264 -4.65 1.65 17.79
N TRP A 265 -5.10 2.79 18.32
CA TRP A 265 -4.61 4.10 17.89
C TRP A 265 -3.16 4.35 18.29
N ILE A 266 -2.76 3.96 19.51
CA ILE A 266 -1.37 4.05 19.97
C ILE A 266 -0.47 3.21 19.07
N THR A 267 -0.86 1.97 18.79
CA THR A 267 -0.14 1.08 17.86
C THR A 267 -0.04 1.70 16.47
N TYR A 268 -1.15 2.17 15.89
CA TYR A 268 -1.14 2.84 14.59
C TYR A 268 -0.19 4.05 14.55
N LYS A 269 -0.23 4.90 15.58
CA LYS A 269 0.63 6.09 15.67
C LYS A 269 2.10 5.69 15.85
N HIS A 270 2.38 4.70 16.68
CA HIS A 270 3.72 4.17 16.90
C HIS A 270 4.30 3.62 15.60
N ASP A 271 3.59 2.69 14.95
CA ASP A 271 4.00 2.06 13.69
C ASP A 271 4.25 3.11 12.61
N ARG A 272 3.33 4.06 12.43
CA ARG A 272 3.49 5.13 11.42
C ARG A 272 4.75 5.96 11.65
N LEU A 273 5.07 6.31 12.89
CA LEU A 273 6.27 7.10 13.20
C LEU A 273 7.54 6.28 12.98
N LEU A 274 7.52 5.02 13.39
CA LEU A 274 8.62 4.10 13.23
C LEU A 274 8.90 3.83 11.74
N ASP A 275 7.86 3.62 10.94
CA ASP A 275 7.93 3.42 9.49
C ASP A 275 8.51 4.64 8.78
N ASN A 276 8.05 5.84 9.14
CA ASN A 276 8.61 7.09 8.61
C ASN A 276 10.10 7.20 8.92
N GLN A 277 10.49 6.92 10.18
CA GLN A 277 11.88 6.94 10.60
C GLN A 277 12.72 5.94 9.79
N PHE A 278 12.32 4.67 9.76
CA PHE A 278 13.03 3.61 9.05
C PHE A 278 13.13 3.86 7.56
N SER A 279 12.04 4.31 6.91
CA SER A 279 12.05 4.61 5.49
C SER A 279 13.01 5.75 5.14
N GLN A 280 13.02 6.82 5.92
CA GLN A 280 13.92 7.94 5.70
C GLN A 280 15.38 7.56 5.94
N ASP A 281 15.67 6.85 7.03
CA ASP A 281 17.03 6.39 7.37
C ASP A 281 17.57 5.41 6.31
N TYR A 282 16.69 4.53 5.83
CA TYR A 282 17.01 3.59 4.77
C TYR A 282 17.37 4.31 3.46
N TRP A 283 16.53 5.22 2.99
CA TRP A 283 16.78 5.92 1.73
C TRP A 283 18.02 6.81 1.79
N GLU A 284 18.28 7.43 2.95
CA GLU A 284 19.53 8.16 3.17
C GLU A 284 20.76 7.24 3.10
N LEU A 285 20.69 6.06 3.73
CA LEU A 285 21.75 5.04 3.64
C LEU A 285 21.97 4.55 2.20
N ILE A 286 20.89 4.33 1.44
CA ILE A 286 20.96 3.91 0.04
C ILE A 286 21.61 5.02 -0.81
N ALA A 287 21.19 6.27 -0.66
CA ALA A 287 21.79 7.41 -1.35
C ALA A 287 23.29 7.55 -1.02
N LYS A 288 23.65 7.37 0.26
CA LYS A 288 25.04 7.36 0.72
C LYS A 288 25.87 6.31 -0.02
N LYS A 289 25.45 5.04 0.05
CA LYS A 289 26.15 3.92 -0.63
C LYS A 289 26.28 4.18 -2.13
N TYR A 290 25.22 4.69 -2.73
CA TYR A 290 25.18 4.98 -4.16
C TYR A 290 26.22 6.05 -4.57
N ILE A 291 26.29 7.14 -3.81
CA ILE A 291 27.24 8.23 -4.02
C ILE A 291 28.68 7.80 -3.71
N GLU A 292 28.91 7.03 -2.64
CA GLU A 292 30.23 6.53 -2.26
C GLU A 292 30.79 5.55 -3.29
N ALA A 293 29.92 4.77 -3.94
CA ALA A 293 30.25 3.94 -5.10
C ALA A 293 30.54 4.74 -6.38
N LYS A 294 30.49 6.08 -6.33
CA LYS A 294 30.71 7.01 -7.45
C LYS A 294 29.79 6.73 -8.64
N MET A 295 28.59 6.23 -8.37
CA MET A 295 27.58 6.05 -9.40
C MET A 295 26.88 7.37 -9.66
N ASP A 296 26.55 7.62 -10.93
CA ASP A 296 25.85 8.83 -11.36
C ASP A 296 24.48 8.47 -11.93
N VAL A 297 23.51 9.35 -11.69
CA VAL A 297 22.18 9.33 -12.28
C VAL A 297 21.87 10.73 -12.74
N LYS A 298 21.47 10.86 -14.01
CA LYS A 298 21.06 12.16 -14.56
C LYS A 298 19.95 12.74 -13.69
N ARG A 299 20.13 13.99 -13.27
CA ARG A 299 19.17 14.67 -12.39
C ARG A 299 17.78 14.72 -13.00
N GLU A 300 17.68 14.92 -14.31
CA GLU A 300 16.40 14.95 -15.02
C GLU A 300 15.69 13.59 -14.94
N LYS A 301 16.45 12.49 -15.00
CA LYS A 301 15.92 11.14 -14.77
C LYS A 301 15.41 11.07 -13.33
N LEU A 302 16.25 11.39 -12.34
CA LEU A 302 15.88 11.28 -10.92
C LEU A 302 14.66 12.11 -10.50
N LEU A 303 14.41 13.25 -11.14
CA LEU A 303 13.26 14.12 -10.84
C LEU A 303 12.02 13.79 -11.69
N ASP A 304 12.06 12.76 -12.53
CA ASP A 304 10.93 12.28 -13.31
C ASP A 304 9.89 11.64 -12.37
N VAL A 305 8.84 12.41 -12.07
CA VAL A 305 7.76 11.98 -11.17
C VAL A 305 7.05 10.72 -11.66
N ASP A 306 6.91 10.53 -12.98
CA ASP A 306 6.18 9.39 -13.55
C ASP A 306 7.02 8.09 -13.50
N ASN A 307 8.35 8.19 -13.47
CA ASN A 307 9.27 7.05 -13.39
C ASN A 307 10.01 6.90 -12.07
N ALA A 308 9.76 7.77 -11.09
CA ALA A 308 10.54 7.91 -9.87
C ALA A 308 10.76 6.59 -9.11
N PHE A 309 9.72 5.76 -8.99
CA PHE A 309 9.84 4.46 -8.32
C PHE A 309 10.80 3.50 -9.03
N ASN A 310 10.74 3.41 -10.36
CA ASN A 310 11.66 2.56 -11.12
C ASN A 310 13.10 3.04 -10.91
N ILE A 311 13.33 4.35 -10.96
CA ILE A 311 14.65 4.95 -10.79
C ILE A 311 15.18 4.72 -9.37
N LEU A 312 14.32 4.85 -8.36
CA LEU A 312 14.67 4.54 -6.98
C LEU A 312 14.99 3.05 -6.77
N SER A 313 14.27 2.14 -7.41
CA SER A 313 14.61 0.71 -7.42
C SER A 313 15.95 0.42 -8.11
N GLU A 314 16.26 1.10 -9.21
CA GLU A 314 17.59 1.01 -9.84
C GLU A 314 18.69 1.43 -8.86
N ILE A 315 18.51 2.56 -8.19
CA ILE A 315 19.45 3.11 -7.21
C ILE A 315 19.61 2.16 -6.03
N GLU A 316 18.52 1.62 -5.50
CA GLU A 316 18.50 0.65 -4.40
C GLU A 316 19.31 -0.61 -4.73
N VAL A 317 18.99 -1.28 -5.84
CA VAL A 317 19.68 -2.51 -6.25
C VAL A 317 21.17 -2.24 -6.46
N PHE A 318 21.54 -1.21 -7.22
CA PHE A 318 22.94 -0.92 -7.47
C PHE A 318 23.71 -0.48 -6.21
N ALA A 319 23.08 0.24 -5.28
CA ALA A 319 23.69 0.61 -4.01
C ALA A 319 24.01 -0.60 -3.11
N HIS A 320 23.23 -1.69 -3.21
CA HIS A 320 23.56 -2.94 -2.54
C HIS A 320 24.66 -3.70 -3.29
N LEU A 321 24.53 -3.84 -4.61
CA LEU A 321 25.48 -4.57 -5.44
C LEU A 321 26.89 -3.96 -5.44
N SER A 322 27.01 -2.65 -5.27
CA SER A 322 28.32 -1.95 -5.31
C SER A 322 29.29 -2.38 -4.21
N LYS A 323 28.82 -3.12 -3.20
CA LYS A 323 29.68 -3.72 -2.16
C LYS A 323 30.51 -4.90 -2.65
N SER A 324 30.06 -5.58 -3.70
CA SER A 324 30.65 -6.85 -4.12
C SER A 324 30.90 -6.94 -5.62
N PHE A 325 30.30 -6.05 -6.40
CA PHE A 325 30.38 -6.03 -7.85
C PHE A 325 30.88 -4.69 -8.34
N GLU A 326 31.68 -4.72 -9.39
CA GLU A 326 31.89 -3.53 -10.20
C GLU A 326 30.69 -3.32 -11.12
N ILE A 327 30.22 -2.08 -11.24
CA ILE A 327 28.96 -1.75 -11.92
C ILE A 327 29.24 -0.79 -13.07
N LYS A 328 28.82 -1.18 -14.28
CA LYS A 328 28.72 -0.30 -15.45
C LYS A 328 27.25 -0.06 -15.76
N ARG A 329 26.77 1.18 -15.62
CA ARG A 329 25.37 1.54 -15.88
C ARG A 329 25.09 1.80 -17.37
N ASP A 330 23.80 1.82 -17.72
CA ASP A 330 23.29 2.27 -19.02
C ASP A 330 23.95 1.53 -20.20
N VAL A 331 23.89 0.20 -20.17
CA VAL A 331 24.60 -0.66 -21.12
C VAL A 331 23.76 -0.87 -22.37
N MET A 332 24.36 -0.57 -23.53
CA MET A 332 23.82 -0.95 -24.84
C MET A 332 24.25 -2.38 -25.14
N VAL A 333 23.27 -3.21 -25.52
CA VAL A 333 23.51 -4.55 -26.08
C VAL A 333 23.15 -4.48 -27.56
N GLU A 334 24.06 -4.91 -28.43
CA GLU A 334 23.81 -4.91 -29.87
C GLU A 334 22.62 -5.80 -30.21
N GLY A 335 21.72 -5.31 -31.05
CA GLY A 335 20.51 -6.04 -31.45
C GLY A 335 19.35 -5.96 -30.46
N PHE A 336 19.57 -5.65 -29.17
CA PHE A 336 18.47 -5.32 -28.26
C PHE A 336 17.76 -4.04 -28.73
N GLY A 337 16.55 -3.81 -28.20
CA GLY A 337 15.73 -2.66 -28.59
C GLY A 337 16.44 -1.32 -28.36
N LYS A 338 15.78 -0.20 -28.73
CA LYS A 338 16.37 1.15 -28.58
C LYS A 338 16.69 1.56 -27.12
N LYS A 339 16.30 0.76 -26.13
CA LYS A 339 16.50 1.03 -24.69
C LYS A 339 17.78 0.36 -24.19
N ARG A 340 18.53 1.09 -23.38
CA ARG A 340 19.68 0.57 -22.61
C ARG A 340 19.18 -0.33 -21.49
N LEU A 341 19.92 -1.40 -21.20
CA LEU A 341 19.77 -2.14 -19.95
C LEU A 341 20.30 -1.28 -18.79
N GLU A 342 19.75 -1.47 -17.59
CA GLU A 342 20.11 -0.65 -16.43
C GLU A 342 21.60 -0.78 -16.07
N GLY A 343 22.20 -1.97 -16.26
CA GLY A 343 23.64 -2.12 -16.09
C GLY A 343 24.24 -3.48 -16.45
N ARG A 344 25.56 -3.55 -16.27
CA ARG A 344 26.38 -4.76 -16.26
C ARG A 344 27.13 -4.80 -14.93
N ILE A 345 27.11 -5.95 -14.29
CA ILE A 345 27.86 -6.21 -13.05
C ILE A 345 29.01 -7.18 -13.34
N ARG A 346 30.13 -7.00 -12.65
CA ARG A 346 31.33 -7.83 -12.78
C ARG A 346 31.81 -8.30 -11.41
N LEU A 347 32.12 -9.59 -11.32
CA LEU A 347 32.79 -10.22 -10.19
C LEU A 347 33.96 -11.03 -10.74
N ASN A 348 35.19 -10.67 -10.36
CA ASN A 348 36.40 -11.24 -10.96
C ASN A 348 36.37 -11.10 -12.50
N ASP A 349 36.51 -12.21 -13.23
CA ASP A 349 36.49 -12.25 -14.70
C ASP A 349 35.08 -12.52 -15.28
N GLU A 350 34.07 -12.71 -14.43
CA GLU A 350 32.71 -13.01 -14.85
C GLU A 350 31.82 -11.75 -14.86
N THR A 351 30.99 -11.62 -15.91
CA THR A 351 30.03 -10.52 -16.06
C THR A 351 28.60 -11.01 -16.22
N SER A 352 27.65 -10.19 -15.81
CA SER A 352 26.22 -10.39 -16.09
C SER A 352 25.55 -9.06 -16.39
N LEU A 353 24.61 -9.08 -17.32
CA LEU A 353 23.71 -7.98 -17.61
C LEU A 353 22.57 -7.98 -16.59
N ILE A 354 22.17 -6.78 -16.16
CA ILE A 354 21.13 -6.57 -15.17
C ILE A 354 20.05 -5.68 -15.79
N GLU A 355 18.83 -6.20 -15.77
CA GLU A 355 17.62 -5.43 -15.99
C GLU A 355 16.91 -5.21 -14.65
N ILE A 356 16.47 -3.99 -14.34
CA ILE A 356 15.73 -3.71 -13.10
C ILE A 356 14.36 -3.13 -13.43
N ALA A 357 13.32 -3.68 -12.83
CA ALA A 357 11.97 -3.18 -13.04
C ALA A 357 11.12 -3.24 -11.77
N THR A 358 10.26 -2.24 -11.59
CA THR A 358 9.19 -2.33 -10.58
C THR A 358 7.97 -3.02 -11.17
N VAL A 359 7.46 -3.99 -10.44
CA VAL A 359 6.17 -4.61 -10.65
C VAL A 359 5.21 -3.99 -9.64
N ASN A 360 4.33 -3.13 -10.16
CA ASN A 360 3.24 -2.61 -9.36
C ASN A 360 2.25 -3.75 -9.09
N GLU A 361 1.65 -3.78 -7.90
CA GLU A 361 0.50 -4.63 -7.64
C GLU A 361 -0.56 -4.43 -8.73
N ALA A 362 -1.36 -5.47 -9.01
CA ALA A 362 -2.58 -5.27 -9.80
C ALA A 362 -3.33 -4.08 -9.18
N LEU A 363 -3.80 -3.16 -10.03
CA LEU A 363 -4.55 -1.97 -9.62
C LEU A 363 -5.59 -2.34 -8.56
N GLU A 364 -6.26 -3.47 -8.74
CA GLU A 364 -7.24 -4.10 -7.86
C GLU A 364 -6.78 -4.23 -6.39
N ASN A 365 -5.52 -4.62 -6.11
CA ASN A 365 -4.99 -4.70 -4.75
C ASN A 365 -4.46 -3.35 -4.25
N SER A 366 -3.89 -2.54 -5.14
CA SER A 366 -3.40 -1.21 -4.76
C SER A 366 -4.54 -0.32 -4.27
N LEU A 367 -5.77 -0.58 -4.74
CA LEU A 367 -7.00 0.12 -4.38
C LEU A 367 -7.72 -0.49 -3.17
N ALA A 368 -7.19 -1.58 -2.61
CA ALA A 368 -7.79 -2.36 -1.55
C ALA A 368 -7.10 -2.14 -0.21
N ILE A 369 -7.57 -1.18 0.58
CA ILE A 369 -7.31 -1.23 2.02
C ILE A 369 -8.30 -2.23 2.64
N GLY A 370 -7.76 -3.26 3.30
CA GLY A 370 -8.43 -3.93 4.42
C GLY A 370 -9.00 -5.35 4.26
N VAL A 371 -9.22 -5.92 3.06
CA VAL A 371 -9.92 -7.24 2.94
C VAL A 371 -9.71 -7.95 1.57
N PHE A 372 -8.62 -7.70 0.84
CA PHE A 372 -8.32 -8.54 -0.33
C PHE A 372 -7.32 -9.61 0.05
N THR A 373 -7.58 -10.85 -0.37
CA THR A 373 -6.50 -11.78 -0.66
C THR A 373 -5.72 -11.19 -1.85
N PRO A 374 -4.41 -10.95 -1.72
CA PRO A 374 -3.64 -10.29 -2.76
C PRO A 374 -3.70 -11.10 -4.06
N THR A 375 -4.20 -10.49 -5.12
CA THR A 375 -3.94 -10.98 -6.48
C THR A 375 -2.44 -10.80 -6.72
N PRO A 376 -1.69 -11.80 -7.17
CA PRO A 376 -0.24 -11.65 -7.32
C PRO A 376 0.11 -10.47 -8.25
N PRO A 377 1.28 -9.83 -8.07
CA PRO A 377 1.75 -8.78 -8.97
C PRO A 377 1.75 -9.30 -10.41
N LYS A 378 1.56 -8.41 -11.40
CA LYS A 378 1.59 -8.76 -12.84
C LYS A 378 3.02 -9.03 -13.33
N ILE A 379 3.74 -9.91 -12.63
CA ILE A 379 5.12 -10.31 -12.91
C ILE A 379 5.22 -10.86 -14.32
N GLU A 380 4.30 -11.77 -14.68
CA GLU A 380 4.29 -12.38 -16.01
C GLU A 380 4.11 -11.33 -17.11
N ASP A 381 3.13 -10.42 -16.99
CA ASP A 381 2.93 -9.35 -17.98
C ASP A 381 4.16 -8.44 -18.06
N LYS A 382 4.77 -8.07 -16.92
CA LYS A 382 5.95 -7.23 -16.91
C LYS A 382 7.14 -7.89 -17.62
N LEU A 383 7.35 -9.19 -17.37
CA LEU A 383 8.40 -9.98 -18.03
C LEU A 383 8.12 -10.14 -19.52
N ARG A 384 6.85 -10.40 -19.92
CA ARG A 384 6.45 -10.46 -21.33
C ARG A 384 6.65 -9.13 -22.05
N ASP A 385 6.30 -8.01 -21.41
CA ASP A 385 6.51 -6.67 -21.96
C ASP A 385 8.00 -6.38 -22.17
N LYS A 386 8.86 -6.79 -21.22
CA LYS A 386 10.32 -6.67 -21.35
C LYS A 386 10.84 -7.55 -22.49
N LEU A 387 10.39 -8.79 -22.57
CA LEU A 387 10.75 -9.72 -23.63
C LEU A 387 10.35 -9.17 -25.02
N SER A 388 9.13 -8.66 -25.18
CA SER A 388 8.64 -8.17 -26.47
C SER A 388 9.25 -6.83 -26.88
N CYS A 389 9.46 -5.92 -25.93
CA CYS A 389 9.81 -4.53 -26.25
C CYS A 389 11.30 -4.22 -26.10
N GLN A 390 12.03 -4.95 -25.25
CA GLN A 390 13.40 -4.65 -24.87
C GLN A 390 14.38 -5.75 -25.28
N PHE A 391 13.99 -7.02 -25.08
CA PHE A 391 14.83 -8.18 -25.41
C PHE A 391 14.55 -8.74 -26.82
N CYS A 392 13.91 -7.95 -27.69
CA CYS A 392 13.63 -8.30 -29.10
C CYS A 392 13.03 -9.70 -29.28
N GLN A 393 12.04 -10.06 -28.45
CA GLN A 393 11.40 -11.37 -28.48
C GLN A 393 12.37 -12.55 -28.34
N GLY A 394 13.52 -12.35 -27.68
CA GLY A 394 14.52 -13.39 -27.47
C GLY A 394 15.31 -13.79 -28.70
N THR A 395 15.17 -13.08 -29.83
CA THR A 395 15.87 -13.43 -31.08
C THR A 395 17.34 -13.02 -31.09
N VAL A 396 17.78 -12.25 -30.10
CA VAL A 396 19.13 -11.69 -30.01
C VAL A 396 19.87 -12.32 -28.86
N ASP A 397 21.07 -12.82 -29.16
CA ASP A 397 21.98 -13.38 -28.19
C ASP A 397 22.77 -12.25 -27.48
N PRO A 398 22.59 -12.04 -26.17
CA PRO A 398 23.25 -10.98 -25.42
C PRO A 398 24.75 -11.22 -25.19
N LYS A 399 25.26 -12.42 -25.51
CA LYS A 399 26.66 -12.88 -25.31
C LYS A 399 27.12 -12.97 -23.86
N GLU A 400 26.26 -12.63 -22.91
CA GLU A 400 26.50 -12.63 -21.47
C GLU A 400 25.20 -13.04 -20.76
N PRO A 401 25.26 -13.62 -19.55
CA PRO A 401 24.06 -13.88 -18.75
C PRO A 401 23.22 -12.63 -18.53
N LEU A 402 21.89 -12.76 -18.63
CA LEU A 402 20.94 -11.68 -18.38
C LEU A 402 20.08 -12.00 -17.15
N ILE A 403 20.18 -11.17 -16.13
CA ILE A 403 19.43 -11.30 -14.89
C ILE A 403 18.39 -10.18 -14.82
N VAL A 404 17.12 -10.54 -14.63
CA VAL A 404 16.03 -9.57 -14.44
C VAL A 404 15.71 -9.48 -12.96
N VAL A 405 15.85 -8.28 -12.37
CA VAL A 405 15.53 -8.00 -10.96
C VAL A 405 14.21 -7.24 -10.89
N LEU A 406 13.24 -7.85 -10.23
CA LEU A 406 11.89 -7.34 -10.08
C LEU A 406 11.65 -6.88 -8.64
N HIS A 407 11.51 -5.57 -8.46
CA HIS A 407 10.98 -5.02 -7.23
C HIS A 407 9.46 -5.15 -7.23
N CYS A 408 8.91 -5.98 -6.36
CA CYS A 408 7.47 -6.08 -6.18
C CYS A 408 7.06 -5.13 -5.06
N SER A 409 6.56 -3.94 -5.44
CA SER A 409 6.19 -2.92 -4.47
C SER A 409 4.89 -3.32 -3.76
N ARG A 410 5.00 -4.06 -2.65
CA ARG A 410 3.89 -4.15 -1.67
C ARG A 410 3.86 -2.83 -0.92
N PHE A 411 2.86 -1.99 -1.16
CA PHE A 411 2.60 -0.88 -0.24
C PHE A 411 1.85 -1.46 0.96
N LYS A 412 2.59 -1.86 1.98
CA LYS A 412 2.25 -1.67 3.39
C LYS A 412 3.40 -2.19 4.26
N PHE A 413 4.03 -1.24 4.94
CA PHE A 413 4.65 -1.51 6.23
C PHE A 413 3.56 -2.03 7.16
N SER A 414 3.69 -3.27 7.61
CA SER A 414 3.05 -3.72 8.82
C SER A 414 4.11 -4.41 9.63
N HIS A 415 4.86 -3.63 10.40
CA HIS A 415 5.46 -4.19 11.59
C HIS A 415 4.30 -4.43 12.55
N LYS A 416 3.91 -5.70 12.71
CA LYS A 416 2.95 -6.15 13.74
C LYS A 416 1.50 -5.68 13.66
N ILE A 417 0.92 -5.55 12.46
CA ILE A 417 -0.51 -5.88 12.36
C ILE A 417 -0.56 -7.39 12.11
N PRO A 418 -1.06 -8.22 13.04
CA PRO A 418 -1.52 -9.54 12.66
C PRO A 418 -2.53 -9.28 11.54
N ARG A 419 -2.23 -9.71 10.31
CA ARG A 419 -3.29 -9.92 9.34
C ARG A 419 -4.25 -10.87 10.04
N VAL A 420 -5.38 -10.34 10.48
CA VAL A 420 -6.53 -11.16 10.87
C VAL A 420 -7.10 -11.72 9.58
N GLU A 421 -6.38 -12.68 9.00
CA GLU A 421 -6.97 -13.81 8.30
C GLU A 421 -6.69 -15.00 9.22
N THR A 422 -7.48 -15.08 10.30
CA THR A 422 -7.40 -16.17 11.27
C THR A 422 -8.04 -17.41 10.68
N THR A 423 -7.22 -18.36 10.24
CA THR A 423 -7.62 -19.76 10.21
C THR A 423 -6.84 -20.47 11.32
N VAL A 424 -7.53 -20.80 12.41
CA VAL A 424 -6.97 -21.57 13.52
C VAL A 424 -7.00 -23.04 13.11
N VAL A 425 -5.82 -23.66 12.98
CA VAL A 425 -5.68 -25.11 12.91
C VAL A 425 -4.75 -25.51 14.06
N ASP A 426 -5.28 -26.25 15.04
CA ASP A 426 -4.55 -26.92 16.12
C ASP A 426 -3.58 -26.06 16.96
N GLU A 427 -4.03 -24.88 17.42
CA GLU A 427 -3.39 -24.05 18.47
C GLU A 427 -1.89 -23.72 18.27
N LYS A 428 -1.36 -23.92 17.06
CA LYS A 428 -0.01 -23.54 16.68
C LYS A 428 -0.08 -22.53 15.55
N PHE A 429 0.61 -21.40 15.75
CA PHE A 429 0.84 -20.43 14.69
C PHE A 429 1.70 -21.09 13.61
N VAL A 430 1.07 -21.53 12.52
CA VAL A 430 1.77 -21.96 11.32
C VAL A 430 1.66 -20.81 10.33
N PHE A 431 2.74 -20.06 10.16
CA PHE A 431 2.94 -19.32 8.91
C PHE A 431 3.18 -20.39 7.86
N GLU A 432 2.18 -20.69 7.03
CA GLU A 432 2.45 -21.50 5.85
C GLU A 432 3.37 -20.69 4.93
N ASP A 433 4.62 -21.16 4.80
CA ASP A 433 5.46 -20.89 3.65
C ASP A 433 4.65 -21.20 2.38
N MET A 434 4.11 -20.18 1.73
CA MET A 434 3.53 -20.32 0.40
C MET A 434 4.51 -19.77 -0.65
N PRO A 435 5.44 -20.60 -1.17
CA PRO A 435 5.90 -20.44 -2.54
C PRO A 435 4.77 -20.92 -3.46
N SER A 436 4.11 -20.06 -4.23
CA SER A 436 3.27 -20.55 -5.34
C SER A 436 3.01 -19.53 -6.44
N LYS A 437 2.46 -18.35 -6.18
CA LYS A 437 1.93 -17.52 -7.29
C LYS A 437 2.97 -16.72 -8.09
N GLU A 438 3.93 -16.10 -7.42
CA GLU A 438 5.00 -15.33 -8.06
C GLU A 438 5.99 -16.25 -8.79
N GLU A 439 6.33 -17.39 -8.18
CA GLU A 439 7.14 -18.43 -8.80
C GLU A 439 6.44 -19.01 -10.02
N ASP A 440 5.16 -19.38 -9.91
CA ASP A 440 4.36 -19.86 -11.04
C ASP A 440 4.33 -18.85 -12.20
N ALA A 441 4.22 -17.55 -11.91
CA ALA A 441 4.23 -16.50 -12.93
C ALA A 441 5.56 -16.45 -13.68
N VAL A 442 6.68 -16.58 -12.97
CA VAL A 442 8.01 -16.65 -13.58
C VAL A 442 8.21 -17.95 -14.35
N MET A 443 7.72 -19.08 -13.84
CA MET A 443 7.81 -20.37 -14.52
C MET A 443 6.97 -20.40 -15.80
N ARG A 444 5.77 -19.80 -15.78
CA ARG A 444 4.97 -19.55 -16.99
C ARG A 444 5.68 -18.63 -17.98
N PHE A 445 6.37 -17.59 -17.52
CA PHE A 445 7.23 -16.79 -18.40
C PHE A 445 8.33 -17.65 -19.05
N PHE A 446 9.04 -18.48 -18.28
CA PHE A 446 10.10 -19.34 -18.79
C PHE A 446 9.61 -20.46 -19.72
N SER A 447 8.34 -20.86 -19.65
CA SER A 447 7.75 -21.82 -20.62
C SER A 447 7.79 -21.34 -22.08
N ASN A 448 8.08 -20.07 -22.32
CA ASN A 448 8.32 -19.53 -23.65
C ASN A 448 9.80 -19.71 -24.04
N ASP A 449 10.08 -20.40 -25.15
CA ASP A 449 11.45 -20.59 -25.66
C ASP A 449 12.22 -19.27 -25.89
N ALA A 450 11.52 -18.19 -26.24
CA ALA A 450 12.13 -16.87 -26.37
C ALA A 450 12.72 -16.35 -25.05
N ALA A 451 12.23 -16.82 -23.90
CA ALA A 451 12.73 -16.44 -22.59
C ALA A 451 14.11 -17.04 -22.26
N ARG A 452 14.67 -17.92 -23.11
CA ARG A 452 16.04 -18.45 -22.97
C ARG A 452 17.12 -17.38 -22.98
N VAL A 453 16.80 -16.18 -23.47
CA VAL A 453 17.68 -15.00 -23.36
C VAL A 453 17.89 -14.56 -21.91
N VAL A 454 16.95 -14.86 -21.01
CA VAL A 454 17.01 -14.53 -19.58
C VAL A 454 17.57 -15.72 -18.80
N SER A 455 18.65 -15.50 -18.05
CA SER A 455 19.33 -16.51 -17.25
C SER A 455 18.65 -16.77 -15.91
N ALA A 456 18.17 -15.70 -15.25
CA ALA A 456 17.48 -15.79 -13.98
C ALA A 456 16.55 -14.59 -13.76
N VAL A 457 15.51 -14.79 -12.97
CA VAL A 457 14.65 -13.73 -12.44
C VAL A 457 14.82 -13.66 -10.93
N ILE A 458 15.09 -12.47 -10.41
CA ILE A 458 15.14 -12.18 -8.98
C ILE A 458 13.89 -11.38 -8.63
N ILE A 459 13.16 -11.81 -7.61
CA ILE A 459 12.01 -11.07 -7.08
C ILE A 459 12.35 -10.63 -5.67
N TYR A 460 12.14 -9.36 -5.35
CA TYR A 460 12.34 -8.87 -4.00
C TYR A 460 11.26 -7.89 -3.54
N TYR A 461 11.13 -7.83 -2.22
CA TYR A 461 10.30 -6.93 -1.44
C TYR A 461 11.18 -6.17 -0.46
N ARG A 462 10.69 -5.02 0.01
CA ARG A 462 11.34 -4.25 1.07
C ARG A 462 10.68 -4.52 2.41
N ASP A 463 11.47 -4.92 3.40
CA ASP A 463 11.07 -5.06 4.80
C ASP A 463 12.09 -4.32 5.69
N LEU A 464 11.74 -3.11 6.14
CA LEU A 464 12.65 -2.28 6.92
C LEU A 464 12.75 -2.69 8.41
N SER A 465 12.01 -3.71 8.86
CA SER A 465 12.20 -4.24 10.23
C SER A 465 13.46 -5.09 10.34
N ASN A 466 14.00 -5.55 9.21
CA ASN A 466 15.13 -6.47 9.17
C ASN A 466 16.44 -5.73 8.92
N ASN A 467 17.53 -6.28 9.48
CA ASN A 467 18.90 -5.82 9.22
C ASN A 467 19.29 -5.92 7.73
N HIS A 468 18.66 -6.84 7.00
CA HIS A 468 18.75 -7.00 5.55
C HIS A 468 17.40 -6.63 4.93
N PRO A 469 17.23 -5.39 4.46
CA PRO A 469 15.90 -4.88 4.14
C PRO A 469 15.31 -5.41 2.83
N LEU A 470 16.09 -6.11 2.01
CA LEU A 470 15.58 -6.77 0.82
C LEU A 470 15.36 -8.24 1.14
N VAL A 471 14.12 -8.68 0.99
CA VAL A 471 13.70 -10.08 1.17
C VAL A 471 13.20 -10.57 -0.17
N GLY A 472 13.71 -11.69 -0.66
CA GLY A 472 13.42 -12.12 -2.01
C GLY A 472 13.86 -13.53 -2.35
N ILE A 473 13.51 -13.92 -3.57
CA ILE A 473 13.81 -15.22 -4.14
C ILE A 473 14.53 -15.05 -5.48
N THR A 474 15.33 -16.04 -5.84
CA THR A 474 16.04 -16.10 -7.12
C THR A 474 15.63 -17.35 -7.85
N LEU A 475 15.07 -17.17 -9.04
CA LEU A 475 14.49 -18.22 -9.87
C LEU A 475 15.36 -18.37 -11.13
N PRO A 476 16.26 -19.37 -11.18
CA PRO A 476 17.05 -19.65 -12.38
C PRO A 476 16.13 -20.14 -13.52
N ASN A 477 16.50 -19.85 -14.76
CA ASN A 477 15.76 -20.34 -15.92
C ASN A 477 15.94 -21.86 -16.05
N PRO A 478 14.86 -22.67 -15.96
CA PRO A 478 14.96 -24.13 -16.05
C PRO A 478 15.18 -24.63 -17.49
N ASN A 479 14.94 -23.81 -18.51
CA ASN A 479 14.84 -24.21 -19.92
C ASN A 479 16.13 -23.96 -20.71
N SER A 480 17.30 -24.23 -20.11
CA SER A 480 18.62 -24.08 -20.73
C SER A 480 18.84 -22.68 -21.34
N PRO A 481 19.02 -21.64 -20.50
CA PRO A 481 19.26 -20.29 -20.98
C PRO A 481 20.53 -20.21 -21.83
N LEU A 482 20.59 -19.20 -22.71
CA LEU A 482 21.70 -19.04 -23.66
C LEU A 482 23.06 -18.90 -22.95
N HIS A 483 23.06 -18.22 -21.81
CA HIS A 483 24.24 -18.03 -20.95
C HIS A 483 23.83 -18.24 -19.49
N ILE A 484 24.68 -18.89 -18.71
CA ILE A 484 24.44 -19.23 -17.31
C ILE A 484 25.56 -18.58 -16.47
N PRO A 485 25.22 -17.78 -15.45
CA PRO A 485 26.21 -17.31 -14.49
C PRO A 485 26.66 -18.47 -13.59
N SER A 486 27.91 -18.42 -13.11
CA SER A 486 28.44 -19.43 -12.20
C SER A 486 27.68 -19.46 -10.88
N GLU A 487 27.74 -20.59 -10.20
CA GLU A 487 27.14 -20.74 -8.87
C GLU A 487 27.75 -19.76 -7.86
N GLU A 488 29.07 -19.53 -7.93
CA GLU A 488 29.76 -18.55 -7.09
C GLU A 488 29.22 -17.14 -7.32
N PHE A 489 29.06 -16.75 -8.59
CA PHE A 489 28.49 -15.46 -8.97
C PHE A 489 27.08 -15.28 -8.41
N MET A 490 26.22 -16.28 -8.60
CA MET A 490 24.84 -16.25 -8.12
C MET A 490 24.74 -16.24 -6.60
N ASN A 491 25.59 -17.01 -5.91
CA ASN A 491 25.64 -17.01 -4.45
C ASN A 491 26.10 -15.66 -3.91
N ARG A 492 27.13 -15.05 -4.52
CA ARG A 492 27.54 -13.69 -4.15
C ARG A 492 26.44 -12.68 -4.41
N LEU A 493 25.74 -12.78 -5.55
CA LEU A 493 24.64 -11.89 -5.89
C LEU A 493 23.52 -11.95 -4.84
N LYS A 494 23.08 -13.16 -4.47
CA LYS A 494 22.09 -13.40 -3.42
C LYS A 494 22.55 -12.84 -2.09
N MET A 495 23.78 -13.15 -1.66
CA MET A 495 24.32 -12.66 -0.40
C MET A 495 24.39 -11.14 -0.32
N THR A 496 24.75 -10.49 -1.43
CA THR A 496 24.86 -9.04 -1.49
C THR A 496 23.49 -8.35 -1.46
N LEU A 497 22.46 -8.95 -2.08
CA LEU A 497 21.10 -8.42 -2.08
C LEU A 497 20.34 -8.72 -0.79
N PHE A 498 20.38 -9.96 -0.30
CA PHE A 498 19.49 -10.48 0.75
C PHE A 498 20.20 -10.77 2.08
N GLY A 499 21.53 -10.74 2.14
CA GLY A 499 22.29 -11.18 3.32
C GLY A 499 22.57 -12.69 3.31
N ASN A 500 23.04 -13.23 4.45
CA ASN A 500 23.20 -14.68 4.58
C ASN A 500 21.81 -15.33 4.65
N PRO A 501 21.45 -16.20 3.70
CA PRO A 501 20.20 -16.94 3.74
C PRO A 501 20.15 -17.95 4.89
#